data_AF-A0A150RGF4-F1
#
_entry.id   AF-A0A150RGF4-F1
#
_cell.length_a   1.000
_cell.length_b   1.000
_cell.length_c   1.000
_cell.angle_alpha   90.00
_cell.angle_beta   90.00
_cell.angle_gamma   90.00
#
_symmetry.space_group_name_H-M   'P 1'
#
loop_
_entity.id
_entity.type
_entity.pdbx_description
1 polymer ?
#
loop_
_entity_poly.entity_id
_entity_poly.type
_entity_poly.pdbx_seq_one_letter_code
_entity_poly.pdbx_strand_id
1 'polypeptide(L)'
;MPCADRRKCQVDADCSSGACESERCAAPTASDGRANGGETDVDCGGGDAPACSDGERCAYHRDCTSGVCIGNVCRAPTCTDGTQNGQETGIDCGGACPVACE
;
A
#
# COMPACT_ATOMS: atom_id res chain seq x y z
N MET A 1 19.39 -11.53 -16.34
CA MET A 1 19.23 -10.47 -15.32
C MET A 1 18.35 -9.39 -15.93
N PRO A 2 17.40 -8.82 -15.17
CA PRO A 2 16.59 -7.70 -15.64
C PRO A 2 17.47 -6.49 -15.98
N CYS A 3 17.01 -5.67 -16.92
CA CYS A 3 17.70 -4.51 -17.43
C CYS A 3 17.42 -3.28 -16.55
N ALA A 4 18.42 -2.40 -16.44
CA ALA A 4 18.24 -1.09 -15.82
C ALA A 4 17.34 -0.18 -16.67
N ASP A 5 16.86 0.91 -16.06
CA ASP A 5 15.99 1.90 -16.71
C ASP A 5 16.55 2.41 -18.05
N ARG A 6 15.63 2.76 -18.94
CA ARG A 6 15.82 3.25 -20.33
C ARG A 6 16.39 2.23 -21.32
N ARG A 7 16.68 1.01 -20.88
CA ARG A 7 17.07 -0.12 -21.76
C ARG A 7 15.86 -0.70 -22.45
N LYS A 8 16.07 -1.36 -23.59
CA LYS A 8 15.00 -2.01 -24.34
C LYS A 8 14.41 -3.17 -23.55
N CYS A 9 13.09 -3.32 -23.61
CA CYS A 9 12.33 -4.41 -23.02
C CYS A 9 11.18 -4.82 -23.96
N GLN A 10 10.60 -5.99 -23.72
CA GLN A 10 9.39 -6.48 -24.38
C GLN A 10 8.29 -6.74 -23.36
N VAL A 11 8.66 -7.15 -22.15
CA VAL A 11 7.75 -7.36 -21.03
C VAL A 11 8.29 -6.72 -19.76
N ASP A 12 7.41 -6.46 -18.80
CA ASP A 12 7.74 -5.86 -17.51
C ASP A 12 8.85 -6.61 -16.75
N ALA A 13 8.83 -7.94 -16.82
CA ALA A 13 9.85 -8.80 -16.21
C ALA A 13 11.27 -8.63 -16.78
N ASP A 14 11.40 -8.00 -17.96
CA ASP A 14 12.71 -7.68 -18.55
C ASP A 14 13.39 -6.52 -17.80
N CYS A 15 12.66 -5.78 -16.96
CA CYS A 15 13.14 -4.58 -16.28
C CYS A 15 13.34 -4.82 -14.79
N SER A 16 14.44 -4.31 -14.23
CA SER A 16 14.66 -4.36 -12.78
C SER A 16 13.60 -3.59 -11.99
N SER A 17 12.99 -2.60 -12.62
CA SER A 17 11.84 -1.85 -12.11
C SER A 17 10.53 -2.63 -12.20
N GLY A 18 10.46 -3.70 -12.99
CA GLY A 18 9.19 -4.36 -13.30
C GLY A 18 8.26 -3.53 -14.18
N ALA A 19 8.74 -2.49 -14.87
CA ALA A 19 7.93 -1.63 -15.74
C ALA A 19 8.57 -1.48 -17.13
N CYS A 20 7.93 -2.06 -18.14
CA CYS A 20 8.27 -1.90 -19.54
C CYS A 20 7.25 -1.00 -20.25
N GLU A 21 7.67 0.21 -20.61
CA GLU A 21 6.81 1.21 -21.22
C GLU A 21 7.42 1.72 -22.51
N SER A 22 6.64 1.70 -23.60
CA SER A 22 7.12 2.13 -24.92
C SER A 22 8.43 1.42 -25.32
N GLU A 23 8.48 0.09 -25.11
CA GLU A 23 9.63 -0.78 -25.38
C GLU A 23 10.90 -0.42 -24.60
N ARG A 24 10.79 0.35 -23.52
CA ARG A 24 11.91 0.73 -22.64
C ARG A 24 11.56 0.57 -21.17
N CYS A 25 12.54 0.16 -20.38
CA CYS A 25 12.36 0.10 -18.93
C CYS A 25 12.12 1.51 -18.39
N ALA A 26 10.99 1.69 -17.72
CA ALA A 26 10.66 2.91 -17.01
C ALA A 26 11.12 2.79 -15.54
N ALA A 27 11.44 3.91 -14.91
CA ALA A 27 11.58 3.94 -13.46
C ALA A 27 10.20 3.67 -12.84
N PRO A 28 10.12 2.91 -11.73
CA PRO A 28 8.85 2.64 -11.06
C PRO A 28 8.24 3.94 -10.54
N THR A 29 6.91 4.09 -10.62
CA THR A 29 6.20 5.23 -10.03
C THR A 29 4.98 4.76 -9.26
N ALA A 30 4.58 5.52 -8.25
CA ALA A 30 3.43 5.21 -7.38
C ALA A 30 2.03 5.26 -8.05
N SER A 31 1.98 5.28 -9.38
CA SER A 31 0.77 5.45 -10.19
C SER A 31 0.96 4.90 -11.61
N ASP A 32 1.87 3.94 -11.79
CA ASP A 32 2.18 3.33 -13.09
C ASP A 32 1.34 2.08 -13.40
N GLY A 33 0.36 1.76 -12.56
CA GLY A 33 -0.55 0.63 -12.73
C GLY A 33 0.08 -0.72 -12.38
N ARG A 34 1.21 -0.72 -11.67
CA ARG A 34 1.91 -1.94 -11.25
C ARG A 34 2.16 -1.89 -9.75
N ALA A 35 2.54 -3.03 -9.18
CA ALA A 35 2.98 -3.13 -7.79
C ALA A 35 4.50 -3.29 -7.79
N ASN A 36 5.22 -2.17 -7.85
CA ASN A 36 6.68 -2.14 -7.98
C ASN A 36 7.27 -1.02 -7.08
N GLY A 37 8.58 -0.74 -7.19
CA GLY A 37 9.19 0.45 -6.56
C GLY A 37 9.20 0.54 -5.01
N GLY A 38 8.51 -0.35 -4.30
CA GLY A 38 8.29 -0.28 -2.85
C GLY A 38 6.83 -0.43 -2.44
N GLU A 39 5.91 -0.46 -3.40
CA GLU A 39 4.47 -0.66 -3.19
C GLU A 39 4.14 -2.07 -2.67
N THR A 40 3.03 -2.18 -1.96
CA THR A 40 2.54 -3.46 -1.42
C THR A 40 1.32 -3.99 -2.15
N ASP A 41 0.58 -3.11 -2.84
CA ASP A 41 -0.38 -3.43 -3.91
C ASP A 41 -0.21 -2.45 -5.08
N VAL A 42 -0.97 -2.63 -6.17
CA VAL A 42 -0.87 -1.76 -7.36
C VAL A 42 -1.14 -0.30 -6.98
N ASP A 43 -0.17 0.58 -7.24
CA ASP A 43 -0.25 2.03 -6.99
C ASP A 43 -0.45 2.43 -5.50
N CYS A 44 -0.16 1.54 -4.53
CA CYS A 44 -0.36 1.86 -3.11
C CYS A 44 0.51 1.06 -2.11
N GLY A 45 0.51 1.57 -0.87
CA GLY A 45 0.88 0.86 0.35
C GLY A 45 2.33 0.95 0.76
N GLY A 46 3.27 1.37 -0.08
CA GLY A 46 4.67 1.49 0.35
C GLY A 46 5.51 2.43 -0.48
N GLY A 47 6.74 2.69 0.00
CA GLY A 47 7.61 3.70 -0.60
C GLY A 47 6.99 5.09 -0.51
N ASP A 48 6.94 5.77 -1.66
CA ASP A 48 6.31 7.09 -1.82
C ASP A 48 4.83 6.99 -2.25
N ALA A 49 4.26 5.78 -2.31
CA ALA A 49 2.88 5.56 -2.72
C ALA A 49 1.89 5.90 -1.58
N PRO A 50 0.65 6.32 -1.92
CA PRO A 50 -0.40 6.52 -0.93
C PRO A 50 -0.73 5.21 -0.21
N ALA A 51 -1.30 5.30 0.99
CA ALA A 51 -1.78 4.10 1.68
C ALA A 51 -2.97 3.47 0.92
N CYS A 52 -3.04 2.14 0.94
CA CYS A 52 -4.07 1.34 0.31
C CYS A 52 -5.42 1.41 1.04
N SER A 53 -6.49 1.18 0.28
CA SER A 53 -7.85 1.03 0.77
C SER A 53 -8.07 -0.35 1.40
N ASP A 54 -9.19 -0.51 2.10
CA ASP A 54 -9.58 -1.80 2.68
C ASP A 54 -9.73 -2.88 1.59
N GLY A 55 -9.20 -4.07 1.85
CA GLY A 55 -9.22 -5.22 0.93
C GLY A 55 -7.98 -5.35 0.03
N GLU A 56 -7.16 -4.30 -0.06
CA GLU A 56 -5.90 -4.30 -0.80
C GLU A 56 -4.76 -4.93 0.02
N ARG A 57 -3.68 -5.31 -0.66
CA ARG A 57 -2.53 -5.94 -0.05
C ARG A 57 -1.73 -4.94 0.77
N CYS A 58 -1.14 -5.42 1.86
CA CYS A 58 -0.28 -4.63 2.72
C CYS A 58 0.82 -5.51 3.32
N ALA A 59 1.93 -4.89 3.72
CA ALA A 59 2.97 -5.52 4.53
C ALA A 59 3.04 -4.93 5.95
N TYR A 60 2.62 -3.69 6.13
CA TYR A 60 2.64 -2.97 7.40
C TYR A 60 1.36 -2.17 7.62
N HIS A 61 1.06 -1.85 8.88
CA HIS A 61 -0.10 -1.06 9.27
C HIS A 61 -0.19 0.29 8.54
N ARG A 62 0.94 0.99 8.35
CA ARG A 62 1.03 2.27 7.62
C ARG A 62 0.66 2.17 6.14
N ASP A 63 0.68 0.96 5.59
CA ASP A 63 0.37 0.71 4.20
C ASP A 63 -1.13 0.81 3.94
N CYS A 64 -1.95 0.85 5.00
CA CYS A 64 -3.41 0.94 4.92
C CYS A 64 -3.88 2.31 5.37
N THR A 65 -4.85 2.87 4.66
CA THR A 65 -5.57 4.10 5.07
C THR A 65 -6.23 3.94 6.44
N SER A 66 -6.71 2.73 6.76
CA SER A 66 -7.22 2.39 8.08
C SER A 66 -6.14 2.28 9.15
N GLY A 67 -4.88 2.14 8.77
CA GLY A 67 -3.81 1.79 9.70
C GLY A 67 -3.82 0.31 10.11
N VAL A 68 -4.66 -0.56 9.53
CA VAL A 68 -4.85 -1.95 9.97
C VAL A 68 -4.46 -2.93 8.87
N CYS A 69 -3.34 -3.65 9.07
CA CYS A 69 -2.88 -4.68 8.14
C CYS A 69 -2.91 -6.06 8.80
N ILE A 70 -3.91 -6.88 8.48
CA ILE A 70 -4.09 -8.21 9.08
C ILE A 70 -4.15 -9.27 7.98
N GLY A 71 -3.22 -10.22 8.03
CA GLY A 71 -3.11 -11.29 7.04
C GLY A 71 -2.67 -10.79 5.66
N ASN A 72 -1.82 -9.75 5.63
CA ASN A 72 -1.35 -9.05 4.41
C ASN A 72 -2.47 -8.38 3.61
N VAL A 73 -3.58 -8.03 4.26
CA VAL A 73 -4.71 -7.33 3.66
C VAL A 73 -5.14 -6.18 4.57
N CYS A 74 -5.39 -5.02 3.98
CA CYS A 74 -5.94 -3.87 4.68
C CYS A 74 -7.36 -4.17 5.16
N ARG A 75 -7.62 -3.91 6.44
CA ARG A 75 -8.93 -4.15 7.06
C ARG A 75 -9.53 -2.83 7.48
N ALA A 76 -10.86 -2.79 7.45
CA ALA A 76 -11.60 -1.68 8.02
C ALA A 76 -11.23 -1.47 9.50
N PRO A 77 -11.18 -0.22 9.97
CA PRO A 77 -10.89 0.09 11.36
C PRO A 77 -11.96 -0.50 12.29
N THR A 78 -11.56 -0.95 13.47
CA THR A 78 -12.45 -1.47 14.51
C THR A 78 -12.06 -0.94 15.87
N CYS A 79 -13.03 -0.82 16.77
CA CYS A 79 -12.87 -0.37 18.17
C CYS A 79 -12.04 -1.30 19.08
N THR A 80 -11.24 -2.19 18.50
CA THR A 80 -10.45 -3.22 19.19
C THR A 80 -9.21 -3.62 18.36
N ASP A 81 -8.83 -2.83 17.35
CA ASP A 81 -7.70 -3.15 16.46
C ASP A 81 -6.34 -2.64 16.96
N GLY A 82 -6.32 -1.92 18.10
CA GLY A 82 -5.11 -1.42 18.73
C GLY A 82 -4.55 -0.15 18.09
N THR A 83 -5.27 0.46 17.14
CA THR A 83 -4.84 1.64 16.40
C THR A 83 -5.88 2.74 16.51
N GLN A 84 -5.48 3.95 16.92
CA GLN A 84 -6.39 5.10 16.90
C GLN A 84 -6.71 5.51 15.45
N ASN A 85 -7.85 5.08 14.94
CA ASN A 85 -8.24 5.27 13.54
C ASN A 85 -9.76 5.43 13.37
N GLY A 86 -10.23 5.52 12.12
CA GLY A 86 -11.67 5.60 11.83
C GLY A 86 -12.35 6.79 12.51
N GLN A 87 -13.25 6.49 13.44
CA GLN A 87 -14.03 7.49 14.21
C GLN A 87 -13.68 7.50 15.70
N GLU A 88 -12.53 6.92 16.07
CA GLU A 88 -12.08 6.86 17.44
C GLU A 88 -11.50 8.20 17.91
N THR A 89 -11.73 8.53 19.19
CA THR A 89 -11.12 9.72 19.80
C THR A 89 -9.90 9.40 20.65
N GLY A 90 -9.67 8.12 20.93
CA GLY A 90 -8.44 7.55 21.52
C GLY A 90 -8.28 6.11 21.01
N ILE A 91 -7.15 5.44 21.31
CA ILE A 91 -6.92 4.07 20.82
C ILE A 91 -8.05 3.14 21.28
N ASP A 92 -8.79 2.55 20.33
CA ASP A 92 -9.90 1.63 20.58
C ASP A 92 -11.04 2.22 21.45
N CYS A 93 -11.18 3.55 21.49
CA CYS A 93 -12.18 4.20 22.34
C CYS A 93 -12.75 5.52 21.78
N GLY A 94 -13.94 5.83 22.27
CA GLY A 94 -14.67 7.07 22.05
C GLY A 94 -15.20 7.25 20.62
N GLY A 95 -15.77 8.43 20.37
CA GLY A 95 -16.46 8.74 19.11
C GLY A 95 -17.61 7.75 18.83
N ALA A 96 -17.46 6.93 17.80
CA ALA A 96 -18.45 5.91 17.42
C ALA A 96 -18.31 4.57 18.20
N CYS A 97 -17.25 4.41 18.99
CA CYS A 97 -16.99 3.19 19.74
C CYS A 97 -17.86 3.08 21.00
N PRO A 98 -18.25 1.85 21.39
CA PRO A 98 -19.11 1.62 22.56
C PRO A 98 -18.41 1.94 23.89
N VAL A 99 -17.08 1.97 23.91
CA VAL A 99 -16.25 2.29 25.07
C VAL A 99 -15.87 3.77 24.99
N ALA A 100 -16.11 4.55 26.04
CA ALA A 100 -15.63 5.93 26.13
C ALA A 100 -14.15 5.98 26.51
N CYS A 101 -13.43 7.02 26.08
CA CYS A 101 -12.06 7.25 26.53
C CYS A 101 -12.05 7.88 27.92
N GLU A 102 -11.09 7.47 28.75
CA GLU A 102 -10.90 7.95 30.14
C GLU A 102 -9.94 9.16 30.22
#